data_AF-A0A9E4KCR5-F1
#
_entry.id   AF-A0A9E4KCR5-F1
#
_cell.length_a   1.000
_cell.length_b   1.000
_cell.length_c   1.000
_cell.angle_alpha   90.00
_cell.angle_beta   90.00
_cell.angle_gamma   90.00
#
_symmetry.space_group_name_H-M   'P 1'
#
loop_
_entity.id
_entity.type
_entity.pdbx_description
1 polymer ?
#
loop_
_entity_poly.entity_id
_entity_poly.type
_entity_poly.pdbx_seq_one_letter_code
_entity_poly.pdbx_strand_id
1 'polypeptide(L)'
;METFNREGYVATLLATFFTLDLAEKKRKELQATAELQAQVKIALELAQSPSTDQKLPERPIEGEWLERLNKMGVDLLEALTIKELYHIQGLSQCATPRQVEILKHFKVAGAVKMNKTMANYTIRRLFCEAENVEAWQQRPPTSRVMQGLLYINGRFTRGMTQHQAQLRLRKSGIENPSKYREWKRIEALFIGVNDLVTRQRNATRKITWKRFYHYYDELISTGVPSDEISVEMMLTRIAYHQRGERHSDLFRGDEARLLAAV
;
A
#
# COMPACT_ATOMS: atom_id res chain seq x y z
N MET A 1 -30.69 52.77 32.06
CA MET A 1 -30.76 51.32 32.37
C MET A 1 -30.77 50.55 31.05
N GLU A 2 -29.62 50.31 30.43
CA GLU A 2 -29.53 49.61 29.12
C GLU A 2 -28.38 48.58 29.08
N THR A 3 -28.05 47.98 30.22
CA THR A 3 -27.03 46.90 30.28
C THR A 3 -27.65 45.51 30.42
N PHE A 4 -28.95 45.40 30.66
CA PHE A 4 -29.60 44.13 31.03
C PHE A 4 -29.96 43.18 29.88
N ASN A 5 -29.63 43.51 28.63
CA ASN A 5 -30.03 42.69 27.46
C ASN A 5 -28.88 42.27 26.54
N ARG A 6 -27.62 42.62 26.85
CA ARG A 6 -26.48 42.14 26.04
C ARG A 6 -25.95 40.79 26.52
N GLU A 7 -25.84 40.59 27.83
CA GLU A 7 -25.31 39.33 28.39
C GLU A 7 -26.24 38.14 28.16
N GLY A 8 -27.56 38.34 28.26
CA GLY A 8 -28.57 37.31 27.96
C GLY A 8 -28.59 36.90 26.48
N TYR A 9 -28.42 37.85 25.56
CA TYR A 9 -28.31 37.58 24.13
C TYR A 9 -27.01 36.85 23.78
N VAL A 10 -25.88 37.21 24.40
CA VAL A 10 -24.59 36.53 24.20
C VAL A 10 -24.63 35.11 24.78
N ALA A 11 -25.21 34.90 25.96
CA ALA A 11 -25.36 33.58 26.56
C ALA A 11 -26.27 32.66 25.73
N THR A 12 -27.35 33.22 25.16
CA THR A 12 -28.27 32.48 24.28
C THR A 12 -27.59 32.13 22.95
N LEU A 13 -26.84 33.06 22.35
CA LEU A 13 -26.04 32.81 21.14
C LEU A 13 -25.00 31.71 21.35
N LEU A 14 -24.25 31.75 22.45
CA LEU A 14 -23.27 30.72 22.79
C LEU A 14 -23.94 29.35 23.00
N ALA A 15 -25.08 29.29 23.71
CA ALA A 15 -25.84 28.05 23.87
C ALA A 15 -26.35 27.49 22.53
N THR A 16 -26.80 28.35 21.59
CA THR A 16 -27.14 27.90 20.22
C THR A 16 -25.92 27.40 19.45
N PHE A 17 -24.76 28.04 19.56
CA PHE A 17 -23.54 27.54 18.90
C PHE A 17 -23.09 26.20 19.47
N PHE A 18 -23.09 26.02 20.79
CA PHE A 18 -22.76 24.74 21.42
C PHE A 18 -23.75 23.63 21.07
N THR A 19 -25.05 23.94 21.00
CA THR A 19 -26.06 22.94 20.60
C THR A 19 -25.98 22.60 19.12
N LEU A 20 -25.67 23.56 18.25
CA LEU A 20 -25.39 23.31 16.84
C LEU A 20 -24.14 22.47 16.65
N ASP A 21 -23.05 22.77 17.36
CA ASP A 21 -21.81 21.98 17.32
C ASP A 21 -22.03 20.54 17.84
N LEU A 22 -22.79 20.38 18.93
CA LEU A 22 -23.15 19.07 19.46
C LEU A 22 -24.07 18.28 18.51
N ALA A 23 -25.02 18.97 17.86
CA ALA A 23 -25.90 18.37 16.86
C ALA A 23 -25.13 17.98 15.59
N GLU A 24 -24.18 18.81 15.15
CA GLU A 24 -23.30 18.51 14.02
C GLU A 24 -22.37 17.34 14.33
N LYS A 25 -21.84 17.28 15.55
CA LYS A 25 -21.05 16.14 16.04
C LYS A 25 -21.88 14.85 16.07
N LYS A 26 -23.08 14.87 16.67
CA LYS A 26 -24.00 13.71 16.67
C LYS A 26 -24.40 13.29 15.26
N ARG A 27 -24.63 14.24 14.34
CA ARG A 27 -24.93 13.95 12.93
C ARG A 27 -23.75 13.28 12.24
N LYS A 28 -22.52 13.76 12.45
CA LYS A 28 -21.30 13.13 11.93
C LYS A 28 -21.09 11.73 12.50
N GLU A 29 -21.36 11.53 13.79
CA GLU A 29 -21.31 10.21 14.44
C GLU A 29 -22.36 9.25 13.85
N LEU A 30 -23.62 9.67 13.72
CA LEU A 30 -24.70 8.88 13.11
C LEU A 30 -24.43 8.55 11.64
N GLN A 31 -23.85 9.49 10.89
CA GLN A 31 -23.45 9.26 9.52
C GLN A 31 -22.29 8.25 9.45
N ALA A 32 -21.29 8.38 10.32
CA ALA A 32 -20.17 7.45 10.39
C ALA A 32 -20.61 6.03 10.79
N THR A 33 -21.57 5.90 11.71
CA THR A 33 -22.12 4.59 12.09
C THR A 33 -22.94 3.96 10.96
N ALA A 34 -23.76 4.74 10.25
CA ALA A 34 -24.49 4.26 9.08
C ALA A 34 -23.55 3.85 7.93
N GLU A 35 -22.49 4.62 7.68
CA GLU A 35 -21.46 4.29 6.70
C GLU A 35 -20.70 3.01 7.09
N LEU A 36 -20.37 2.83 8.38
CA LEU A 36 -19.74 1.60 8.87
C LEU A 36 -20.68 0.40 8.71
N GLN A 37 -21.95 0.52 9.08
CA GLN A 37 -22.94 -0.54 8.90
C GLN A 37 -23.10 -0.95 7.44
N ALA A 38 -23.14 0.01 6.51
CA ALA A 38 -23.15 -0.26 5.08
C ALA A 38 -21.89 -1.02 4.62
N GLN A 39 -20.71 -0.64 5.12
CA GLN A 39 -19.45 -1.33 4.81
C GLN A 39 -19.38 -2.75 5.41
N VAL A 40 -19.94 -2.97 6.60
CA VAL A 40 -20.06 -4.30 7.20
C VAL A 40 -20.98 -5.18 6.35
N LYS A 41 -22.14 -4.66 5.90
CA LYS A 41 -23.02 -5.41 4.99
C LYS A 41 -22.30 -5.84 3.71
N ILE A 42 -21.52 -4.94 3.11
CA ILE A 42 -20.67 -5.24 1.95
C ILE A 42 -19.62 -6.32 2.26
N ALA A 43 -19.02 -6.28 3.45
CA ALA A 43 -18.05 -7.29 3.89
C ALA A 43 -18.69 -8.69 3.98
N LEU A 44 -19.93 -8.77 4.47
CA LEU A 44 -20.70 -10.01 4.55
C LEU A 44 -21.09 -10.55 3.17
N GLU A 45 -21.56 -9.69 2.26
CA GLU A 45 -21.84 -10.06 0.87
C GLU A 45 -20.60 -10.62 0.15
N LEU A 46 -19.43 -10.02 0.43
CA LEU A 46 -18.15 -10.47 -0.11
C LEU A 46 -17.77 -11.86 0.43
N ALA A 47 -18.07 -12.15 1.69
CA ALA A 47 -17.79 -13.43 2.33
C ALA A 47 -18.69 -14.58 1.82
N GLN A 48 -19.97 -14.31 1.55
CA GLN A 48 -20.94 -15.31 1.07
C GLN A 48 -20.71 -15.74 -0.39
N SER A 49 -19.79 -15.08 -1.07
CA SER A 49 -19.60 -15.30 -2.48
C SER A 49 -18.68 -16.48 -2.83
N PRO A 50 -19.01 -17.23 -3.91
CA PRO A 50 -18.31 -18.47 -4.27
C PRO A 50 -16.91 -18.27 -4.87
N SER A 51 -16.54 -17.04 -5.26
CA SER A 51 -15.29 -16.76 -5.99
C SER A 51 -14.10 -16.39 -5.10
N THR A 52 -14.23 -16.46 -3.78
CA THR A 52 -13.09 -16.19 -2.89
C THR A 52 -12.23 -17.45 -2.84
N ASP A 53 -11.25 -17.58 -3.76
CA ASP A 53 -10.28 -18.69 -3.84
C ASP A 53 -9.48 -18.96 -2.55
N GLN A 54 -9.65 -18.13 -1.52
CA GLN A 54 -9.16 -18.42 -0.18
C GLN A 54 -10.08 -19.46 0.47
N LYS A 55 -9.61 -20.71 0.55
CA LYS A 55 -10.12 -21.75 1.46
C LYS A 55 -9.93 -21.31 2.92
N LEU A 56 -10.65 -20.27 3.34
CA LEU A 56 -10.75 -19.89 4.75
C LEU A 56 -11.78 -20.82 5.40
N PRO A 57 -11.53 -21.31 6.63
CA PRO A 57 -12.46 -22.18 7.32
C PRO A 57 -13.79 -21.47 7.56
N GLU A 58 -14.91 -22.19 7.38
CA GLU A 58 -16.28 -21.67 7.61
C GLU A 58 -16.75 -21.90 9.05
N ARG A 59 -15.85 -22.27 9.96
CA ARG A 59 -16.20 -22.53 11.35
C ARG A 59 -16.59 -21.22 12.05
N PRO A 60 -17.58 -21.26 12.98
CA PRO A 60 -17.94 -20.11 13.81
C PRO A 60 -16.75 -19.60 14.62
N ILE A 61 -16.72 -18.30 14.90
CA ILE A 61 -15.69 -17.67 15.73
C ILE A 61 -16.06 -17.84 17.22
N GLU A 62 -15.07 -18.20 18.04
CA GLU A 62 -15.19 -18.29 19.49
C GLU A 62 -14.27 -17.26 20.18
N GLY A 63 -14.65 -16.75 21.36
CA GLY A 63 -13.78 -15.96 22.25
C GLY A 63 -13.71 -14.43 22.04
N GLU A 64 -12.58 -13.81 22.43
CA GLU A 64 -12.29 -12.36 22.56
C GLU A 64 -12.65 -11.48 21.35
N TRP A 65 -12.88 -12.07 20.18
CA TRP A 65 -13.18 -11.35 18.95
C TRP A 65 -14.62 -10.82 18.87
N LEU A 66 -15.59 -11.51 19.49
CA LEU A 66 -16.97 -11.01 19.61
C LEU A 66 -17.02 -9.73 20.45
N GLU A 67 -16.21 -9.66 21.52
CA GLU A 67 -16.10 -8.47 22.36
C GLU A 67 -15.50 -7.26 21.61
N ARG A 68 -14.53 -7.50 20.73
CA ARG A 68 -13.95 -6.43 19.88
C ARG A 68 -14.96 -5.88 18.87
N LEU A 69 -15.80 -6.74 18.29
CA LEU A 69 -16.84 -6.32 17.33
C LEU A 69 -17.97 -5.55 18.00
N ASN A 70 -18.38 -5.97 19.20
CA ASN A 70 -19.32 -5.22 20.04
C ASN A 70 -18.75 -3.84 20.42
N LYS A 71 -17.45 -3.74 20.73
CA LYS A 71 -16.77 -2.44 20.97
C LYS A 71 -16.70 -1.55 19.72
N MET A 72 -16.79 -2.12 18.52
CA MET A 72 -16.86 -1.38 17.25
C MET A 72 -18.29 -0.99 16.85
N GLY A 73 -19.31 -1.30 17.67
CA GLY A 73 -20.71 -0.92 17.43
C GLY A 73 -21.38 -1.73 16.31
N VAL A 74 -20.89 -2.94 16.04
CA VAL A 74 -21.48 -3.83 15.03
C VAL A 74 -22.40 -4.82 15.74
N ASP A 75 -23.72 -4.60 15.65
CA ASP A 75 -24.72 -5.56 16.13
C ASP A 75 -24.75 -6.76 15.19
N LEU A 76 -24.37 -7.93 15.70
CA LEU A 76 -24.34 -9.18 14.95
C LEU A 76 -25.49 -10.06 15.44
N LEU A 77 -26.43 -10.36 14.55
CA LEU A 77 -27.59 -11.22 14.84
C LEU A 77 -27.24 -12.71 14.88
N GLU A 78 -26.11 -13.13 14.30
CA GLU A 78 -25.68 -14.54 14.19
C GLU A 78 -24.16 -14.71 14.36
N ALA A 79 -23.72 -15.93 14.68
CA ALA A 79 -22.31 -16.28 14.85
C ALA A 79 -21.54 -16.16 13.53
N LEU A 80 -20.67 -15.14 13.43
CA LEU A 80 -19.81 -14.90 12.27
C LEU A 80 -18.87 -16.08 12.01
N THR A 81 -18.65 -16.38 10.73
CA THR A 81 -17.63 -17.30 10.23
C THR A 81 -16.26 -16.61 10.11
N ILE A 82 -15.16 -17.38 10.15
CA ILE A 82 -13.79 -16.85 10.00
C ILE A 82 -13.61 -16.09 8.65
N LYS A 83 -14.33 -16.50 7.60
CA LYS A 83 -14.33 -15.82 6.29
C LYS A 83 -14.97 -14.42 6.37
N GLU A 84 -16.08 -14.28 7.11
CA GLU A 84 -16.72 -12.98 7.33
C GLU A 84 -15.85 -12.07 8.19
N LEU A 85 -15.23 -12.60 9.25
CA LEU A 85 -14.29 -11.85 10.07
C LEU A 85 -13.09 -11.34 9.27
N TYR A 86 -12.55 -12.12 8.34
CA TYR A 86 -11.46 -11.68 7.48
C TYR A 86 -11.83 -10.41 6.67
N HIS A 87 -13.04 -10.37 6.14
CA HIS A 87 -13.54 -9.21 5.41
C HIS A 87 -13.90 -8.05 6.34
N ILE A 88 -14.41 -8.29 7.54
CA ILE A 88 -14.63 -7.20 8.52
C ILE A 88 -13.28 -6.61 8.98
N GLN A 89 -12.28 -7.44 9.26
CA GLN A 89 -10.93 -6.99 9.59
C GLN A 89 -10.29 -6.18 8.46
N GLY A 90 -10.58 -6.51 7.21
CA GLY A 90 -10.10 -5.72 6.07
C GLY A 90 -10.65 -4.29 6.02
N LEU A 91 -11.69 -3.94 6.80
CA LEU A 91 -12.17 -2.56 6.93
C LEU A 91 -11.20 -1.66 7.69
N SER A 92 -10.42 -2.22 8.63
CA SER A 92 -9.38 -1.49 9.38
C SER A 92 -8.00 -1.54 8.72
N GLN A 93 -7.85 -2.29 7.63
CA GLN A 93 -6.60 -2.43 6.89
C GLN A 93 -6.60 -1.55 5.64
N CYS A 94 -5.47 -0.89 5.37
CA CYS A 94 -5.26 -0.19 4.11
C CYS A 94 -5.29 -1.17 2.92
N ALA A 95 -5.80 -0.72 1.77
CA ALA A 95 -5.71 -1.50 0.53
C ALA A 95 -4.24 -1.80 0.18
N THR A 96 -4.00 -3.02 -0.27
CA THR A 96 -2.68 -3.47 -0.72
C THR A 96 -2.22 -2.68 -1.96
N PRO A 97 -0.90 -2.55 -2.21
CA PRO A 97 -0.38 -1.81 -3.36
C PRO A 97 -0.97 -2.27 -4.70
N ARG A 98 -1.20 -3.58 -4.86
CA ARG A 98 -1.82 -4.15 -6.07
C ARG A 98 -3.28 -3.75 -6.22
N GLN A 99 -4.06 -3.75 -5.13
CA GLN A 99 -5.45 -3.30 -5.18
C GLN A 99 -5.53 -1.81 -5.55
N VAL A 100 -4.68 -0.98 -4.95
CA VAL A 100 -4.59 0.44 -5.30
C VAL A 100 -4.20 0.65 -6.77
N GLU A 101 -3.28 -0.16 -7.31
CA GLU A 101 -2.91 -0.11 -8.74
C GLU A 101 -4.11 -0.41 -9.65
N ILE A 102 -4.89 -1.46 -9.33
CA ILE A 102 -6.10 -1.83 -10.08
C ILE A 102 -7.10 -0.68 -10.04
N LEU A 103 -7.43 -0.21 -8.84
CA LEU A 103 -8.42 0.86 -8.65
C LEU A 103 -8.01 2.17 -9.35
N LYS A 104 -6.71 2.51 -9.35
CA LYS A 104 -6.20 3.67 -10.09
C LYS A 104 -6.31 3.51 -11.61
N HIS A 105 -6.08 2.30 -12.13
CA HIS A 105 -6.21 2.03 -13.56
C HIS A 105 -7.65 2.31 -14.04
N PHE A 106 -8.65 1.88 -13.28
CA PHE A 106 -10.07 2.15 -13.54
C PHE A 106 -10.55 3.51 -13.03
N LYS A 107 -9.64 4.40 -12.60
CA LYS A 107 -9.95 5.76 -12.12
C LYS A 107 -10.99 5.81 -10.98
N VAL A 108 -11.00 4.79 -10.11
CA VAL A 108 -11.90 4.75 -8.96
C VAL A 108 -11.52 5.85 -7.96
N ALA A 109 -12.49 6.69 -7.60
CA ALA A 109 -12.30 7.76 -6.62
C ALA A 109 -11.89 7.20 -5.25
N GLY A 110 -10.97 7.88 -4.57
CA GLY A 110 -10.53 7.48 -3.24
C GLY A 110 -9.68 6.20 -3.18
N ALA A 111 -9.22 5.66 -4.32
CA ALA A 111 -8.45 4.41 -4.39
C ALA A 111 -7.30 4.27 -3.39
N VAL A 112 -6.61 5.38 -3.06
CA VAL A 112 -5.46 5.39 -2.12
C VAL A 112 -5.92 5.33 -0.65
N LYS A 113 -7.09 5.90 -0.33
CA LYS A 113 -7.63 5.96 1.03
C LYS A 113 -8.60 4.82 1.33
N MET A 114 -8.90 3.99 0.34
CA MET A 114 -9.85 2.88 0.45
C MET A 114 -9.28 1.78 1.34
N ASN A 115 -10.11 1.21 2.22
CA ASN A 115 -9.75 0.04 3.00
C ASN A 115 -9.73 -1.22 2.12
N LYS A 116 -9.08 -2.28 2.61
CA LYS A 116 -8.83 -3.52 1.88
C LYS A 116 -10.13 -4.22 1.45
N THR A 117 -11.16 -4.17 2.28
CA THR A 117 -12.44 -4.85 2.00
C THR A 117 -13.25 -4.14 0.93
N MET A 118 -13.38 -2.83 1.03
CA MET A 118 -14.00 -2.00 0.00
C MET A 118 -13.23 -2.09 -1.33
N ALA A 119 -11.90 -2.18 -1.27
CA ALA A 119 -11.07 -2.40 -2.45
C ALA A 119 -11.34 -3.76 -3.09
N ASN A 120 -11.40 -4.84 -2.31
CA ASN A 120 -11.75 -6.17 -2.81
C ASN A 120 -13.13 -6.20 -3.45
N TYR A 121 -14.13 -5.64 -2.78
CA TYR A 121 -15.50 -5.57 -3.30
C TYR A 121 -15.56 -4.82 -4.63
N THR A 122 -14.94 -3.64 -4.68
CA THR A 122 -14.95 -2.80 -5.89
C THR A 122 -14.20 -3.46 -7.05
N ILE A 123 -13.01 -4.03 -6.81
CA ILE A 123 -12.23 -4.75 -7.83
C ILE A 123 -13.03 -5.93 -8.36
N ARG A 124 -13.72 -6.66 -7.48
CA ARG A 124 -14.51 -7.80 -7.89
C ARG A 124 -15.67 -7.37 -8.79
N ARG A 125 -16.39 -6.31 -8.45
CA ARG A 125 -17.43 -5.75 -9.31
C ARG A 125 -16.89 -5.33 -10.67
N LEU A 126 -15.72 -4.68 -10.71
CA LEU A 126 -15.04 -4.35 -11.97
C LEU A 126 -14.74 -5.60 -12.79
N PHE A 127 -14.19 -6.65 -12.18
CA PHE A 127 -13.79 -7.87 -12.87
C PHE A 127 -14.93 -8.86 -13.14
N CYS A 128 -16.17 -8.54 -12.76
CA CYS A 128 -17.35 -9.25 -13.26
C CYS A 128 -17.55 -8.99 -14.77
N GLU A 129 -17.10 -7.84 -15.27
CA GLU A 129 -17.16 -7.49 -16.68
C GLU A 129 -15.88 -7.99 -17.39
N ALA A 130 -16.05 -8.83 -18.42
CA ALA A 130 -14.92 -9.41 -19.16
C ALA A 130 -14.04 -8.33 -19.82
N GLU A 131 -14.65 -7.24 -20.29
CA GLU A 131 -13.96 -6.09 -20.89
C GLU A 131 -12.97 -5.43 -19.92
N ASN A 132 -13.34 -5.31 -18.64
CA ASN A 132 -12.45 -4.75 -17.61
C ASN A 132 -11.29 -5.70 -17.32
N VAL A 133 -11.54 -7.01 -17.30
CA VAL A 133 -10.46 -8.00 -17.14
C VAL A 133 -9.48 -7.91 -18.30
N GLU A 134 -9.99 -7.81 -19.53
CA GLU A 134 -9.18 -7.66 -20.74
C GLU A 134 -8.39 -6.35 -20.72
N ALA A 135 -9.03 -5.21 -20.43
CA ALA A 135 -8.36 -3.91 -20.31
C ALA A 135 -7.22 -3.94 -19.27
N TRP A 136 -7.47 -4.57 -18.12
CA TRP A 136 -6.46 -4.75 -17.09
C TRP A 136 -5.28 -5.61 -17.58
N GLN A 137 -5.54 -6.67 -18.35
CA GLN A 137 -4.49 -7.54 -18.88
C GLN A 137 -3.69 -6.90 -20.03
N GLN A 138 -4.36 -6.13 -20.87
CA GLN A 138 -3.79 -5.45 -22.05
C GLN A 138 -3.03 -4.17 -21.69
N ARG A 139 -3.12 -3.69 -20.45
CA ARG A 139 -2.41 -2.49 -20.00
C ARG A 139 -0.90 -2.56 -20.28
N PRO A 140 -0.21 -1.41 -20.43
CA PRO A 140 1.23 -1.39 -20.56
C PRO A 140 1.94 -2.04 -19.36
N PRO A 141 3.09 -2.69 -19.57
CA PRO A 141 3.80 -3.35 -18.50
C PRO A 141 4.32 -2.36 -17.48
N THR A 142 4.34 -2.78 -16.21
CA THR A 142 4.89 -1.93 -15.15
C THR A 142 6.41 -1.83 -15.32
N SER A 143 6.98 -0.68 -14.92
CA SER A 143 8.43 -0.47 -15.03
C SER A 143 9.23 -1.58 -14.36
N ARG A 144 8.70 -2.15 -13.27
CA ARG A 144 9.27 -3.31 -12.59
C ARG A 144 9.40 -4.53 -13.51
N VAL A 145 8.35 -4.90 -14.24
CA VAL A 145 8.39 -6.04 -15.17
C VAL A 145 9.32 -5.75 -16.35
N MET A 146 9.31 -4.52 -16.85
CA MET A 146 10.21 -4.09 -17.93
C MET A 146 11.68 -4.18 -17.52
N GLN A 147 12.04 -3.70 -16.33
CA GLN A 147 13.40 -3.76 -15.81
C GLN A 147 13.85 -5.20 -15.55
N GLY A 148 12.96 -6.07 -15.07
CA GLY A 148 13.29 -7.49 -14.92
C GLY A 148 13.59 -8.18 -16.25
N LEU A 149 12.85 -7.84 -17.31
CA LEU A 149 13.13 -8.35 -18.66
C LEU A 149 14.44 -7.80 -19.22
N LEU A 150 14.73 -6.51 -19.01
CA LEU A 150 16.01 -5.90 -19.39
C LEU A 150 17.18 -6.55 -18.66
N TYR A 151 17.04 -6.80 -17.35
CA TYR A 151 18.07 -7.41 -16.52
C TYR A 151 18.40 -8.84 -16.97
N ILE A 152 17.38 -9.68 -17.14
CA ILE A 152 17.59 -11.10 -17.43
C ILE A 152 17.96 -11.33 -18.90
N ASN A 153 17.29 -10.65 -19.82
CA ASN A 153 17.41 -10.91 -21.26
C ASN A 153 18.28 -9.88 -22.00
N GLY A 154 18.74 -8.82 -21.35
CA GLY A 154 19.46 -7.70 -21.97
C GLY A 154 18.59 -6.81 -22.88
N ARG A 155 17.32 -7.15 -23.09
CA ARG A 155 16.42 -6.43 -24.00
C ARG A 155 14.96 -6.54 -23.58
N PHE A 156 14.19 -5.50 -23.90
CA PHE A 156 12.74 -5.47 -23.75
C PHE A 156 12.08 -5.16 -25.10
N THR A 157 11.15 -6.01 -25.53
CA THR A 157 10.38 -5.78 -26.76
C THR A 157 9.28 -4.76 -26.48
N ARG A 158 9.28 -3.64 -27.21
CA ARG A 158 8.24 -2.61 -27.11
C ARG A 158 6.88 -3.15 -27.58
N GLY A 159 5.79 -2.58 -27.07
CA GLY A 159 4.43 -2.93 -27.47
C GLY A 159 3.83 -4.17 -26.78
N MET A 160 4.58 -4.85 -25.90
CA MET A 160 4.00 -5.93 -25.10
C MET A 160 2.94 -5.41 -24.12
N THR A 161 1.93 -6.23 -23.87
CA THR A 161 1.02 -6.03 -22.73
C THR A 161 1.67 -6.47 -21.42
N GLN A 162 1.11 -6.02 -20.28
CA GLN A 162 1.57 -6.46 -18.96
C GLN A 162 1.48 -7.97 -18.82
N HIS A 163 0.40 -8.60 -19.30
CA HIS A 163 0.24 -10.04 -19.22
C HIS A 163 1.33 -10.77 -20.00
N GLN A 164 1.59 -10.37 -21.26
CA GLN A 164 2.65 -10.93 -22.09
C GLN A 164 4.03 -10.75 -21.46
N ALA A 165 4.32 -9.54 -20.95
CA ALA A 165 5.60 -9.24 -20.32
C ALA A 165 5.82 -10.07 -19.03
N GLN A 166 4.78 -10.29 -18.22
CA GLN A 166 4.87 -11.13 -17.03
C GLN A 166 5.08 -12.61 -17.37
N LEU A 167 4.37 -13.13 -18.38
CA LEU A 167 4.57 -14.51 -18.86
C LEU A 167 6.01 -14.70 -19.35
N ARG A 168 6.51 -13.75 -20.14
CA ARG A 168 7.89 -13.78 -20.62
C ARG A 168 8.90 -13.71 -19.48
N LEU A 169 8.68 -12.85 -18.49
CA LEU A 169 9.56 -12.73 -17.33
C LEU A 169 9.62 -14.04 -16.51
N ARG A 170 8.47 -14.71 -16.34
CA ARG A 170 8.41 -16.03 -15.68
C ARG A 170 9.17 -17.08 -16.49
N LYS A 171 8.94 -17.14 -17.81
CA LYS A 171 9.64 -18.07 -18.70
C LYS A 171 11.16 -17.87 -18.66
N SER A 172 11.62 -16.62 -18.81
CA SER A 172 13.04 -16.27 -18.68
C SER A 172 13.61 -16.59 -17.31
N GLY A 173 12.79 -16.52 -16.25
CA GLY A 173 13.19 -16.90 -14.91
C GLY A 173 13.35 -18.41 -14.70
N ILE A 174 12.56 -19.22 -15.40
CA ILE A 174 12.72 -20.69 -15.45
C ILE A 174 14.00 -21.04 -16.24
N GLU A 175 14.23 -20.35 -17.36
CA GLU A 175 15.41 -20.56 -18.22
C GLU A 175 16.73 -20.12 -17.54
N ASN A 176 16.69 -19.07 -16.70
CA ASN A 176 17.86 -18.53 -16.00
C ASN A 176 17.60 -18.32 -14.50
N PRO A 177 17.54 -19.40 -13.68
CA PRO A 177 17.14 -19.31 -12.29
C PRO A 177 18.06 -18.44 -11.42
N SER A 178 19.38 -18.47 -11.66
CA SER A 178 20.35 -17.68 -10.89
C SER A 178 20.13 -16.17 -11.09
N LYS A 179 20.11 -15.71 -12.35
CA LYS A 179 19.81 -14.31 -12.70
C LYS A 179 18.43 -13.89 -12.22
N TYR A 180 17.44 -14.79 -12.24
CA TYR A 180 16.11 -14.49 -11.73
C TYR A 180 16.10 -14.27 -10.22
N ARG A 181 16.81 -15.09 -9.44
CA ARG A 181 16.96 -14.88 -7.99
C ARG A 181 17.64 -13.56 -7.67
N GLU A 182 18.69 -13.23 -8.41
CA GLU A 182 19.37 -11.94 -8.28
C GLU A 182 18.44 -10.76 -8.62
N TRP A 183 17.71 -10.85 -9.74
CA TRP A 183 16.67 -9.88 -10.10
C TRP A 183 15.64 -9.72 -8.98
N LYS A 184 15.23 -10.82 -8.31
CA LYS A 184 14.30 -10.74 -7.17
C LYS A 184 14.88 -10.00 -5.97
N ARG A 185 16.18 -10.11 -5.71
CA ARG A 185 16.86 -9.30 -4.69
C ARG A 185 16.89 -7.83 -5.08
N ILE A 186 17.30 -7.52 -6.32
CA ILE A 186 17.29 -6.15 -6.87
C ILE A 186 15.89 -5.54 -6.79
N GLU A 187 14.86 -6.30 -7.16
CA GLU A 187 13.45 -5.90 -7.07
C GLU A 187 13.05 -5.58 -5.63
N ALA A 188 13.43 -6.42 -4.67
CA ALA A 188 13.16 -6.21 -3.26
C ALA A 188 13.88 -4.96 -2.72
N LEU A 189 15.15 -4.77 -3.07
CA LEU A 189 15.93 -3.58 -2.71
C LEU A 189 15.27 -2.31 -3.25
N PHE A 190 14.90 -2.28 -4.53
CA PHE A 190 14.24 -1.13 -5.14
C PHE A 190 12.91 -0.78 -4.45
N ILE A 191 12.14 -1.79 -4.06
CA ILE A 191 10.89 -1.60 -3.31
C ILE A 191 11.21 -1.04 -1.91
N GLY A 192 12.17 -1.64 -1.20
CA GLY A 192 12.56 -1.24 0.15
C GLY A 192 13.04 0.21 0.23
N VAL A 193 13.94 0.62 -0.66
CA VAL A 193 14.47 2.01 -0.67
C VAL A 193 13.42 3.05 -1.08
N ASN A 194 12.36 2.63 -1.77
CA ASN A 194 11.27 3.52 -2.19
C ASN A 194 10.04 3.48 -1.28
N ASP A 195 10.01 2.57 -0.30
CA ASP A 195 8.96 2.52 0.71
C ASP A 195 8.81 3.89 1.39
N LEU A 196 7.57 4.31 1.63
CA LEU A 196 7.29 5.65 2.12
C LEU A 196 7.86 5.85 3.53
N VAL A 197 7.65 4.88 4.42
CA VAL A 197 8.09 4.95 5.81
C VAL A 197 9.61 4.93 5.87
N THR A 198 10.23 4.03 5.12
CA THR A 198 11.69 3.93 5.01
C THR A 198 12.31 5.24 4.52
N ARG A 199 11.75 5.85 3.47
CA ARG A 199 12.24 7.12 2.94
C ARG A 199 12.07 8.29 3.92
N GLN A 200 10.95 8.36 4.62
CA GLN A 200 10.72 9.39 5.63
C GLN A 200 11.73 9.29 6.78
N ARG A 201 11.97 8.08 7.28
CA ARG A 201 12.97 7.83 8.34
C ARG A 201 14.38 8.22 7.94
N ASN A 202 14.74 8.02 6.66
CA ASN A 202 16.08 8.29 6.16
C ASN A 202 16.24 9.66 5.48
N ALA A 203 15.19 10.49 5.50
CA ALA A 203 15.13 11.78 4.82
C ALA A 203 15.52 11.71 3.33
N THR A 204 15.14 10.62 2.64
CA THR A 204 15.41 10.42 1.21
C THR A 204 14.17 10.64 0.35
N ARG A 205 14.39 11.11 -0.88
CA ARG A 205 13.35 11.26 -1.90
C ARG A 205 13.19 9.96 -2.68
N LYS A 206 11.99 9.74 -3.24
CA LYS A 206 11.71 8.62 -4.14
C LYS A 206 12.66 8.66 -5.34
N ILE A 207 13.24 7.52 -5.70
CA ILE A 207 14.20 7.40 -6.81
C ILE A 207 13.62 6.59 -7.98
N THR A 208 14.17 6.84 -9.16
CA THR A 208 13.86 6.08 -10.38
C THR A 208 14.75 4.85 -10.50
N TRP A 209 14.37 3.89 -11.33
CA TRP A 209 15.22 2.73 -11.65
C TRP A 209 16.61 3.12 -12.17
N LYS A 210 16.70 4.18 -12.99
CA LYS A 210 17.98 4.70 -13.49
C LYS A 210 18.92 5.12 -12.35
N ARG A 211 18.41 5.90 -11.39
CA ARG A 211 19.20 6.33 -10.22
C ARG A 211 19.51 5.16 -9.29
N PHE A 212 18.55 4.24 -9.12
CA PHE A 212 18.78 3.02 -8.34
C PHE A 212 19.97 2.23 -8.89
N TYR A 213 19.98 1.93 -10.19
CA TYR A 213 21.06 1.16 -10.80
C TYR A 213 22.40 1.89 -10.70
N HIS A 214 22.42 3.21 -10.88
CA HIS A 214 23.63 4.00 -10.66
C HIS A 214 24.24 3.77 -9.26
N TYR A 215 23.43 3.86 -8.20
CA TYR A 215 23.91 3.65 -6.82
C TYR A 215 24.24 2.19 -6.52
N TYR A 216 23.53 1.26 -7.15
CA TYR A 216 23.78 -0.17 -7.02
C TYR A 216 25.11 -0.56 -7.66
N ASP A 217 25.36 -0.07 -8.88
CA ASP A 217 26.62 -0.29 -9.62
C ASP A 217 27.80 0.38 -8.91
N GLU A 218 27.60 1.54 -8.27
CA GLU A 218 28.61 2.16 -7.42
C GLU A 218 29.02 1.24 -6.26
N LEU A 219 28.06 0.65 -5.53
CA LEU A 219 28.37 -0.28 -4.43
C LEU A 219 29.15 -1.50 -4.92
N ILE A 220 28.75 -2.07 -6.05
CA ILE A 220 29.48 -3.17 -6.69
C ILE A 220 30.91 -2.73 -7.05
N SER A 221 31.07 -1.54 -7.63
CA SER A 221 32.39 -1.01 -8.01
C SER A 221 33.31 -0.75 -6.81
N THR A 222 32.73 -0.47 -5.63
CA THR A 222 33.46 -0.36 -4.36
C THR A 222 33.79 -1.71 -3.71
N GLY A 223 33.46 -2.82 -4.36
CA GLY A 223 33.79 -4.17 -3.93
C GLY A 223 32.71 -4.87 -3.10
N VAL A 224 31.52 -4.28 -2.95
CA VAL A 224 30.41 -4.91 -2.21
C VAL A 224 29.76 -5.97 -3.12
N PRO A 225 29.71 -7.26 -2.72
CA PRO A 225 29.03 -8.30 -3.48
C PRO A 225 27.53 -8.02 -3.65
N SER A 226 26.99 -8.33 -4.83
CA SER A 226 25.57 -8.10 -5.21
C SER A 226 24.57 -8.68 -4.20
N ASP A 227 24.90 -9.81 -3.59
CA ASP A 227 24.08 -10.53 -2.61
C ASP A 227 24.19 -10.01 -1.18
N GLU A 228 25.19 -9.18 -0.88
CA GLU A 228 25.39 -8.54 0.42
C GLU A 228 24.80 -7.12 0.48
N ILE A 229 24.44 -6.52 -0.67
CA ILE A 229 23.84 -5.19 -0.72
C ILE A 229 22.50 -5.17 0.00
N SER A 230 22.40 -4.36 1.06
CA SER A 230 21.18 -4.16 1.85
C SER A 230 20.42 -2.88 1.48
N VAL A 231 19.19 -2.75 2.00
CA VAL A 231 18.37 -1.54 1.83
C VAL A 231 19.04 -0.35 2.51
N GLU A 232 19.64 -0.56 3.68
CA GLU A 232 20.35 0.45 4.46
C GLU A 232 21.57 0.98 3.70
N MET A 233 22.39 0.10 3.12
CA MET A 233 23.55 0.52 2.32
C MET A 233 23.11 1.36 1.12
N MET A 234 22.08 0.92 0.40
CA MET A 234 21.51 1.67 -0.71
C MET A 234 20.98 3.04 -0.26
N LEU A 235 20.28 3.11 0.88
CA LEU A 235 19.75 4.37 1.41
C LEU A 235 20.85 5.35 1.83
N THR A 236 21.92 4.85 2.44
CA THR A 236 23.11 5.66 2.78
C THR A 236 23.72 6.26 1.52
N ARG A 237 23.93 5.46 0.47
CA ARG A 237 24.45 5.94 -0.81
C ARG A 237 23.49 6.92 -1.49
N ILE A 238 22.18 6.64 -1.47
CA ILE A 238 21.15 7.56 -1.98
C ILE A 238 21.17 8.89 -1.22
N ALA A 239 21.24 8.85 0.11
CA ALA A 239 21.25 10.05 0.95
C ALA A 239 22.50 10.88 0.71
N TYR A 240 23.67 10.25 0.56
CA TYR A 240 24.93 10.91 0.19
C TYR A 240 24.75 11.74 -1.09
N HIS A 241 24.25 11.11 -2.16
CA HIS A 241 24.03 11.79 -3.44
C HIS A 241 22.90 12.84 -3.41
N GLN A 242 21.87 12.65 -2.59
CA GLN A 242 20.75 13.60 -2.50
C GLN A 242 21.07 14.83 -1.66
N ARG A 243 22.00 14.73 -0.71
CA ARG A 243 22.46 15.85 0.14
C ARG A 243 23.52 16.69 -0.57
N GLY A 244 24.12 16.17 -1.66
CA GLY A 244 25.20 16.81 -2.41
C GLY A 244 26.53 16.72 -1.68
N GLU A 245 27.64 16.84 -2.40
CA GLU A 245 29.02 16.89 -1.89
C GLU A 245 29.27 18.13 -1.01
N ARG A 246 28.60 18.25 0.14
CA ARG A 246 29.00 19.14 1.23
C ARG A 246 29.53 18.29 2.37
N HIS A 247 30.70 17.69 2.12
CA HIS A 247 31.74 17.26 3.06
C HIS A 247 32.74 16.38 2.28
N SER A 248 33.41 16.94 1.28
CA SER A 248 34.35 16.20 0.43
C SER A 248 35.69 15.84 1.10
N ASP A 249 35.98 16.31 2.32
CA ASP A 249 37.34 16.15 2.87
C ASP A 249 37.44 15.32 4.15
N LEU A 250 36.35 14.70 4.63
CA LEU A 250 36.37 13.93 5.90
C LEU A 250 36.17 12.42 5.77
N PHE A 251 35.73 11.91 4.61
CA PHE A 251 35.29 10.51 4.49
C PHE A 251 36.20 9.57 3.70
N ARG A 252 37.42 9.98 3.33
CA ARG A 252 38.39 9.05 2.70
C ARG A 252 38.94 7.98 3.65
N GLY A 253 38.71 8.10 4.96
CA GLY A 253 39.17 7.13 5.97
C GLY A 253 38.06 6.32 6.65
N ASP A 254 36.85 6.87 6.80
CA ASP A 254 35.82 6.30 7.67
C ASP A 254 34.76 5.44 6.94
N GLU A 255 34.65 5.48 5.61
CA GLU A 255 33.77 4.57 4.87
C GLU A 255 34.19 3.09 5.07
N ALA A 256 35.50 2.80 5.11
CA ALA A 256 35.99 1.45 5.37
C ALA A 256 35.74 0.98 6.82
N ARG A 257 35.68 1.90 7.79
CA ARG A 257 35.39 1.58 9.20
C ARG A 257 33.90 1.39 9.47
N LEU A 258 33.04 2.18 8.82
CA LEU A 258 31.59 2.02 8.93
C LEU A 258 31.08 0.76 8.23
N LEU A 259 31.75 0.32 7.16
CA LEU A 259 31.45 -0.94 6.47
C LEU A 259 32.03 -2.18 7.19
N ALA A 260 33.03 -2.03 8.05
CA ALA A 260 33.62 -3.13 8.82
C ALA A 260 33.02 -3.31 10.23
N ALA A 261 32.08 -2.46 10.64
CA ALA A 261 31.46 -2.47 11.97
C ALA A 261 30.05 -3.10 12.00
N VAL A 262 29.63 -3.76 10.91
CA VAL A 262 28.44 -4.61 10.79
C VAL A 262 28.90 -5.99 10.32
#